data_AF-A0A7X9IXS5-F1
#
_entry.id   AF-A0A7X9IXS5-F1
#
_cell.length_a   1.000
_cell.length_b   1.000
_cell.length_c   1.000
_cell.angle_alpha   90.00
_cell.angle_beta   90.00
_cell.angle_gamma   90.00
#
_symmetry.space_group_name_H-M   'P 1'
#
loop_
_entity.id
_entity.type
_entity.pdbx_description
1 polymer ?
#
loop_
_entity_poly.entity_id
_entity_poly.type
_entity_poly.pdbx_seq_one_letter_code
_entity_poly.pdbx_strand_id
1 'polypeptide(L)'
;EALDRAAGLAPESAQVQLDRGVALRAAGEGARAVEALGIARRLAPGDAEVAFALAGALADAGRWPEADQALEEAFELQPGLADRPEFEALRQRILTQLESVSPDR
;
A
#
# COMPACT_ATOMS: atom_id res chain seq x y z
N GLU A 1 17.83 -10.66 -32.75
CA GLU A 1 18.32 -10.75 -31.35
C GLU A 1 17.98 -9.48 -30.57
N ALA A 2 16.77 -9.41 -30.01
CA ALA A 2 16.25 -8.23 -29.30
C ALA A 2 15.83 -8.56 -27.86
N LEU A 3 16.55 -9.49 -27.21
CA LEU A 3 16.25 -9.94 -25.85
C LEU A 3 17.34 -9.55 -24.83
N ASP A 4 18.40 -8.87 -25.26
CA ASP A 4 19.52 -8.48 -24.40
C ASP A 4 19.47 -7.01 -23.93
N ARG A 5 18.37 -6.29 -24.21
CA ARG A 5 18.12 -4.93 -23.69
C ARG A 5 17.16 -4.88 -22.51
N ALA A 6 16.88 -6.02 -21.89
CA ALA A 6 16.15 -6.11 -20.62
C ALA A 6 17.08 -6.05 -19.39
N ALA A 7 18.38 -5.82 -19.58
CA ALA A 7 19.32 -5.52 -18.51
C ALA A 7 19.17 -4.05 -18.09
N GLY A 8 18.30 -3.78 -17.11
CA GLY A 8 18.19 -2.44 -16.51
C GLY A 8 17.08 -2.26 -15.48
N LEU A 9 16.10 -3.16 -15.39
CA LEU A 9 15.13 -3.16 -14.30
C LEU A 9 15.78 -3.88 -13.13
N ALA A 10 16.41 -3.15 -12.21
CA ALA A 10 16.82 -3.73 -10.94
C ALA A 10 15.55 -4.33 -10.28
N PRO A 11 15.44 -5.66 -10.13
CA PRO A 11 14.31 -6.29 -9.44
C PRO A 11 14.24 -5.89 -7.94
N GLU A 12 15.21 -5.08 -7.50
CA GLU A 12 15.41 -4.54 -6.16
C GLU A 12 15.01 -3.05 -6.04
N SER A 13 14.34 -2.46 -7.03
CA SER A 13 13.84 -1.08 -6.91
C SER A 13 12.51 -1.02 -6.16
N ALA A 14 12.34 0.01 -5.32
CA ALA A 14 11.10 0.26 -4.60
C ALA A 14 9.89 0.34 -5.56
N GLN A 15 10.08 0.99 -6.71
CA GLN A 15 9.04 1.14 -7.73
C GLN A 15 8.56 -0.20 -8.29
N VAL A 16 9.47 -1.14 -8.57
CA VAL A 16 9.09 -2.47 -9.09
C VAL A 16 8.29 -3.25 -8.06
N GLN A 17 8.67 -3.15 -6.79
CA GLN A 17 7.94 -3.79 -5.69
C GLN A 17 6.58 -3.12 -5.44
N LEU A 18 6.49 -1.80 -5.63
CA LEU A 18 5.23 -1.05 -5.62
C LEU A 18 4.28 -1.53 -6.72
N ASP A 19 4.73 -1.52 -7.98
CA ASP A 19 3.94 -1.95 -9.13
C ASP A 19 3.47 -3.41 -8.97
N ARG A 20 4.37 -4.28 -8.49
CA ARG A 20 4.04 -5.67 -8.17
C ARG A 20 2.98 -5.77 -7.08
N GLY A 21 3.10 -4.98 -6.01
CA GLY A 21 2.14 -4.92 -4.93
C GLY A 21 0.75 -4.49 -5.39
N VAL A 22 0.68 -3.43 -6.20
CA VAL A 22 -0.55 -2.93 -6.80
C VAL A 22 -1.20 -3.98 -7.70
N ALA A 23 -0.40 -4.66 -8.54
CA ALA A 23 -0.90 -5.73 -9.41
C ALA A 23 -1.44 -6.92 -8.60
N LEU A 24 -0.75 -7.34 -7.53
CA LEU A 24 -1.19 -8.42 -6.65
C LEU A 24 -2.49 -8.05 -5.93
N ARG A 25 -2.62 -6.80 -5.47
CA ARG A 25 -3.84 -6.30 -4.84
C ARG A 25 -5.03 -6.34 -5.82
N ALA A 26 -4.82 -5.90 -7.06
CA ALA A 26 -5.83 -5.98 -8.12
C ALA A 26 -6.21 -7.44 -8.46
N ALA A 27 -5.28 -8.39 -8.31
CA ALA A 27 -5.54 -9.82 -8.46
C ALA A 27 -6.26 -10.45 -7.25
N GLY A 28 -6.58 -9.68 -6.21
CA GLY A 28 -7.19 -10.18 -4.97
C GLY A 28 -6.21 -10.86 -4.02
N GLU A 29 -4.91 -10.82 -4.31
CA GLU A 29 -3.86 -11.44 -3.50
C GLU A 29 -3.30 -10.48 -2.46
N GLY A 30 -4.17 -9.95 -1.59
CA GLY A 30 -3.83 -8.90 -0.61
C GLY A 30 -2.64 -9.26 0.28
N ALA A 31 -2.52 -10.51 0.75
CA ALA A 31 -1.39 -10.94 1.58
C ALA A 31 -0.03 -10.85 0.85
N ARG A 32 0.02 -11.25 -0.43
CA ARG A 32 1.24 -11.16 -1.25
C ARG A 32 1.54 -9.72 -1.64
N ALA A 33 0.50 -8.90 -1.83
CA ALA A 33 0.65 -7.46 -2.04
C ALA A 33 1.34 -6.79 -0.84
N VAL A 34 0.93 -7.13 0.39
CA VAL A 34 1.57 -6.62 1.62
C VAL A 34 3.05 -6.99 1.67
N GLU A 35 3.44 -8.21 1.30
CA GLU A 35 4.86 -8.60 1.26
C GLU A 35 5.66 -7.77 0.26
N ALA A 36 5.16 -7.60 -0.97
CA ALA A 36 5.83 -6.80 -2.00
C ALA A 36 5.96 -5.33 -1.57
N LEU A 37 4.88 -4.74 -1.06
CA LEU A 37 4.86 -3.35 -0.62
C LEU A 37 5.69 -3.14 0.66
N GLY A 38 5.79 -4.14 1.52
CA GLY A 38 6.69 -4.13 2.67
C GLY A 38 8.16 -4.07 2.25
N ILE A 39 8.54 -4.74 1.16
CA ILE A 39 9.88 -4.61 0.57
C ILE A 39 10.05 -3.21 -0.05
N ALA A 40 9.06 -2.73 -0.82
CA ALA A 40 9.08 -1.38 -1.38
C ALA A 40 9.31 -0.31 -0.31
N ARG A 41 8.62 -0.42 0.84
CA ARG A 41 8.75 0.51 1.97
C ARG A 41 10.14 0.45 2.61
N ARG A 42 10.79 -0.72 2.67
CA ARG A 42 12.18 -0.82 3.16
C ARG A 42 13.17 -0.16 2.21
N LEU A 43 12.90 -0.23 0.91
CA LEU A 43 13.74 0.37 -0.13
C LEU A 43 13.52 1.89 -0.24
N ALA A 44 12.30 2.37 -0.01
CA ALA A 44 11.91 3.77 -0.02
C ALA A 44 10.97 4.10 1.15
N PRO A 45 11.50 4.27 2.37
CA PRO A 45 10.68 4.51 3.58
C PRO A 45 10.01 5.89 3.61
N GLY A 46 10.39 6.81 2.70
CA GLY A 46 9.79 8.14 2.57
C GLY A 46 8.85 8.28 1.38
N ASP A 47 8.45 7.18 0.75
CA ASP A 47 7.59 7.21 -0.43
C ASP A 47 6.12 7.06 -0.01
N ALA A 48 5.37 8.15 -0.16
CA ALA A 48 3.97 8.23 0.23
C ALA A 48 3.06 7.31 -0.61
N GLU A 49 3.39 7.07 -1.88
CA GLU A 49 2.63 6.16 -2.75
C GLU A 49 2.79 4.70 -2.26
N VAL A 50 3.98 4.34 -1.80
CA VAL A 50 4.25 3.02 -1.21
C VAL A 50 3.45 2.81 0.07
N ALA A 51 3.44 3.80 0.97
CA ALA A 51 2.66 3.76 2.20
C ALA A 51 1.15 3.67 1.90
N PHE A 52 0.66 4.45 0.92
CA PHE A 52 -0.74 4.41 0.50
C PHE A 52 -1.16 3.07 -0.11
N ALA A 53 -0.34 2.52 -1.02
CA ALA A 53 -0.60 1.21 -1.60
C ALA A 53 -0.56 0.10 -0.54
N LEU A 54 0.36 0.20 0.43
CA LEU A 54 0.45 -0.74 1.56
C LEU A 54 -0.80 -0.69 2.43
N ALA A 55 -1.32 0.51 2.73
CA ALA A 55 -2.58 0.68 3.45
C ALA A 55 -3.74 -0.01 2.73
N GLY A 56 -3.84 0.15 1.41
CA GLY A 56 -4.84 -0.53 0.59
C GLY A 56 -4.71 -2.05 0.65
N ALA A 57 -3.49 -2.58 0.53
CA ALA A 57 -3.25 -4.02 0.59
C ALA A 57 -3.54 -4.62 1.98
N LEU A 58 -3.21 -3.89 3.06
CA LEU A 58 -3.53 -4.28 4.43
C LEU A 58 -5.05 -4.29 4.67
N ALA A 59 -5.76 -3.29 4.16
CA ALA A 59 -7.22 -3.22 4.21
C ALA A 59 -7.87 -4.39 3.44
N ASP A 60 -7.36 -4.75 2.26
CA ASP A 60 -7.86 -5.92 1.52
C ASP A 60 -7.50 -7.26 2.19
N ALA A 61 -6.43 -7.30 2.98
CA ALA A 61 -6.08 -8.43 3.84
C ALA A 61 -6.86 -8.47 5.18
N GLY A 62 -7.76 -7.52 5.44
CA GLY A 62 -8.52 -7.41 6.68
C GLY A 62 -7.71 -6.94 7.89
N ARG A 63 -6.47 -6.45 7.69
CA ARG A 63 -5.58 -5.95 8.73
C ARG A 63 -5.81 -4.46 8.97
N TRP A 64 -7.03 -4.12 9.39
CA TRP A 64 -7.49 -2.73 9.52
C TRP A 64 -6.63 -1.83 10.41
N PRO A 65 -6.15 -2.26 11.60
CA PRO A 65 -5.31 -1.40 12.45
C PRO A 65 -4.00 -1.01 11.79
N GLU A 66 -3.38 -1.93 11.05
CA GLU A 66 -2.13 -1.68 10.35
C GLU A 66 -2.35 -0.85 9.08
N ALA A 67 -3.51 -1.03 8.43
CA ALA A 67 -3.91 -0.22 7.29
C ALA A 67 -4.06 1.25 7.69
N ASP A 68 -4.65 1.53 8.86
CA ASP A 68 -4.80 2.87 9.41
C ASP A 68 -3.44 3.54 9.62
N GLN A 69 -2.51 2.86 10.30
CA GLN A 69 -1.16 3.38 10.51
C GLN A 69 -0.41 3.66 9.20
N ALA A 70 -0.52 2.78 8.21
CA ALA A 70 0.12 2.99 6.90
C ALA A 70 -0.52 4.16 6.13
N LEU A 71 -1.83 4.39 6.31
CA LEU A 71 -2.54 5.49 5.69
C LEU A 71 -2.18 6.84 6.34
N GLU A 72 -2.03 6.87 7.67
CA GLU A 72 -1.51 8.02 8.40
C GLU A 72 -0.09 8.36 7.94
N GLU A 73 0.80 7.37 7.85
CA GLU A 73 2.17 7.54 7.33
C GLU A 73 2.16 8.16 5.92
N ALA A 74 1.30 7.67 5.01
CA ALA A 74 1.16 8.22 3.67
C ALA A 74 0.74 9.70 3.69
N PHE A 75 -0.17 10.07 4.60
CA PHE A 75 -0.60 11.46 4.77
C PHE A 75 0.48 12.36 5.36
N GLU A 76 1.24 11.88 6.34
CA GLU A 76 2.36 12.62 6.92
C GLU A 76 3.47 12.88 5.88
N LEU A 77 3.76 11.89 5.03
CA LEU A 77 4.74 12.02 3.95
C LEU A 77 4.25 12.96 2.84
N GLN A 78 2.98 12.83 2.43
CA GLN A 78 2.39 13.66 1.39
C GLN A 78 0.93 14.02 1.73
N PRO A 79 0.70 15.16 2.38
CA PRO A 79 -0.65 15.61 2.75
C PRO A 79 -1.60 15.76 1.56
N GLY A 80 -1.07 16.10 0.37
CA GLY A 80 -1.85 16.22 -0.87
C GLY A 80 -2.41 14.88 -1.39
N LEU A 81 -2.07 13.75 -0.78
CA LEU A 81 -2.79 12.48 -1.03
C LEU A 81 -4.22 12.53 -0.50
N ALA A 82 -4.49 13.29 0.56
CA ALA A 82 -5.85 13.41 1.11
C ALA A 82 -6.84 14.10 0.17
N ASP A 83 -6.36 14.92 -0.77
CA ASP A 83 -7.20 15.50 -1.82
C ASP A 83 -7.69 14.45 -2.83
N ARG A 84 -7.05 13.27 -2.88
CA ARG A 84 -7.48 12.20 -3.76
C ARG A 84 -8.73 11.52 -3.18
N PRO A 85 -9.80 11.33 -3.98
CA PRO A 85 -11.03 10.70 -3.48
C PRO A 85 -10.82 9.25 -3.02
N GLU A 86 -9.83 8.56 -3.60
CA GLU A 86 -9.42 7.21 -3.19
C GLU A 86 -8.84 7.16 -1.77
N PHE A 87 -8.17 8.23 -1.32
CA PHE A 87 -7.61 8.31 0.02
C PHE A 87 -8.72 8.37 1.07
N GLU A 88 -9.67 9.29 0.89
CA GLU A 88 -10.82 9.42 1.78
C GLU A 88 -11.68 8.14 1.76
N ALA A 89 -11.92 7.56 0.59
CA ALA A 89 -12.67 6.31 0.48
C ALA A 89 -12.00 5.15 1.26
N LEU A 90 -10.68 5.01 1.15
CA LEU A 90 -9.92 4.01 1.89
C LEU A 90 -9.97 4.28 3.40
N ARG A 91 -9.78 5.54 3.81
CA ARG A 91 -9.83 5.96 5.22
C ARG A 91 -11.17 5.64 5.85
N GLN A 92 -12.27 6.02 5.22
CA GLN A 92 -13.62 5.74 5.70
C GLN A 92 -13.87 4.23 5.84
N ARG A 93 -13.38 3.43 4.87
CA ARG A 93 -13.51 1.97 4.91
C ARG A 93 -12.74 1.36 6.07
N ILE A 94 -11.52 1.84 6.34
CA ILE A 94 -10.69 1.39 7.46
C ILE A 94 -11.36 1.74 8.79
N LEU A 95 -11.76 3.00 8.98
CA LEU A 95 -12.42 3.46 10.21
C LEU A 95 -13.71 2.69 10.51
N THR A 96 -14.57 2.52 9.50
CA THR A 96 -15.83 1.77 9.64
C THR A 96 -15.59 0.34 10.15
N GLN A 97 -14.56 -0.33 9.66
CA GLN A 97 -14.21 -1.69 10.08
C GLN A 97 -13.55 -1.72 11.46
N LEU A 98 -12.70 -0.73 11.79
CA LEU A 98 -12.12 -0.59 13.12
C LEU A 98 -13.17 -0.35 14.21
N GLU A 99 -14.18 0.48 13.92
CA GLU A 99 -15.31 0.73 14.81
C GLU A 99 -16.18 -0.52 14.97
N SER A 100 -16.40 -1.28 13.89
CA SER A 100 -17.14 -2.55 13.94
C SER A 100 -16.43 -3.64 14.77
N VAL A 101 -15.10 -3.58 14.86
CA VAL A 101 -14.28 -4.51 15.66
C VAL A 101 -14.14 -4.06 17.11
N SER A 102 -14.59 -2.85 17.45
CA SER A 102 -14.60 -2.31 18.82
C SER A 102 -16.01 -2.27 19.41
N PRO A 103 -16.66 -3.42 19.74
CA PRO A 103 -18.00 -3.40 20.33
C PRO A 103 -18.04 -2.98 21.81
N ASP A 104 -16.94 -2.60 22.46
CA ASP A 104 -16.93 -2.43 23.92
C ASP A 104 -16.01 -1.29 24.39
N ARG A 105 -16.65 -0.22 24.88
CA ARG A 105 -16.17 0.61 25.99
C ARG A 105 -17.27 0.73 27.02
#